data_AF-A0A2E9I650-F1
#
_entry.id   AF-A0A2E9I650-F1
#
_cell.length_a   1.000
_cell.length_b   1.000
_cell.length_c   1.000
_cell.angle_alpha   90.00
_cell.angle_beta   90.00
_cell.angle_gamma   90.00
#
_symmetry.space_group_name_H-M   'P 1'
#
loop_
_entity.id
_entity.type
_entity.pdbx_description
1 polymer ?
#
loop_
_entity_poly.entity_id
_entity_poly.type
_entity_poly.pdbx_seq_one_letter_code
_entity_poly.pdbx_strand_id
1 'polypeptide(L)'
;MSGTILMSRENPEGFKLEELAEKLRHEVQAKTLNIAGDPRIEAQTVVNNNAQIIGLLFQIEALQRQSFAVMAQIRPDEGPTGKPRVGEGS
;
A
#
# COMPACT_ATOMS: atom_id res chain seq x y z
N MET A 1 0.27 21.96 -3.96
CA MET A 1 -0.61 20.77 -3.87
C MET A 1 -0.25 20.05 -2.59
N SER A 2 -1.08 20.13 -1.55
CA SER A 2 -0.84 19.47 -0.26
C SER A 2 -2.14 18.80 0.16
N GLY A 3 -2.50 17.72 -0.52
CA GLY A 3 -3.58 16.83 -0.11
C GLY A 3 -2.97 15.57 0.48
N THR A 4 -3.51 15.10 1.59
CA THR A 4 -3.22 13.76 2.12
C THR A 4 -3.63 12.71 1.08
N ILE A 5 -2.83 11.65 0.95
CA ILE A 5 -3.05 10.60 -0.08
C ILE A 5 -3.93 9.48 0.47
N LEU A 6 -3.64 9.05 1.69
CA LEU A 6 -4.30 7.92 2.31
C LEU A 6 -5.66 8.30 2.87
N MET A 7 -6.56 7.32 2.90
CA MET A 7 -7.85 7.42 3.55
C MET A 7 -7.66 7.73 5.03
N SER A 8 -8.30 8.80 5.49
CA SER A 8 -8.34 9.18 6.90
C SER A 8 -9.65 9.90 7.20
N ARG A 9 -9.86 10.30 8.45
CA ARG A 9 -11.02 11.11 8.84
C ARG A 9 -11.07 12.45 8.09
N GLU A 10 -9.91 13.05 7.84
CA GLU A 10 -9.74 14.31 7.12
C GLU A 10 -9.68 14.12 5.59
N ASN A 11 -9.55 12.87 5.13
CA ASN A 11 -9.51 12.50 3.72
C ASN A 11 -10.28 11.19 3.47
N PRO A 12 -11.62 11.21 3.60
CA PRO A 12 -12.43 9.99 3.53
C PRO A 12 -12.42 9.33 2.15
N GLU A 13 -12.16 10.10 1.10
CA GLU A 13 -12.04 9.62 -0.30
C GLU A 13 -10.59 9.28 -0.69
N GLY A 14 -9.67 9.25 0.29
CA GLY A 14 -8.29 8.86 0.06
C GLY A 14 -8.14 7.38 -0.30
N PHE A 15 -6.96 7.01 -0.77
CA PHE A 15 -6.68 5.61 -1.08
C PHE A 15 -6.55 4.78 0.21
N LYS A 16 -7.12 3.57 0.21
CA LYS A 16 -6.71 2.57 1.19
C LYS A 16 -5.28 2.13 0.92
N LEU A 17 -4.51 1.91 1.98
CA LEU A 17 -3.08 1.63 1.87
C LEU A 17 -2.80 0.33 1.10
N GLU A 18 -3.57 -0.73 1.37
CA GLU A 18 -3.44 -2.03 0.72
C GLU A 18 -3.76 -1.96 -0.78
N GLU A 19 -4.78 -1.20 -1.17
CA GLU A 19 -5.16 -1.02 -2.57
C GLU A 19 -4.12 -0.15 -3.32
N LEU A 20 -3.58 0.88 -2.67
CA LEU A 20 -2.51 1.70 -3.23
C LEU A 20 -1.20 0.92 -3.37
N ALA A 21 -0.84 0.12 -2.37
CA ALA A 21 0.36 -0.72 -2.41
C ALA A 21 0.27 -1.75 -3.56
N GLU A 22 -0.90 -2.37 -3.75
CA GLU A 22 -1.17 -3.27 -4.89
C GLU A 22 -1.01 -2.54 -6.24
N LYS A 23 -1.60 -1.35 -6.40
CA LYS A 23 -1.48 -0.54 -7.63
C LYS A 23 -0.03 -0.19 -7.93
N LEU A 24 0.71 0.31 -6.94
CA LEU A 24 2.13 0.65 -7.09
C LEU A 24 2.96 -0.57 -7.46
N ARG A 25 2.66 -1.73 -6.88
CA ARG A 25 3.34 -2.98 -7.19
C ARG A 25 3.18 -3.35 -8.66
N HIS A 26 1.97 -3.26 -9.20
CA HIS A 26 1.72 -3.52 -10.62
C HIS A 26 2.46 -2.52 -11.53
N GLU A 27 2.49 -1.23 -11.17
CA GLU A 27 3.23 -0.23 -11.96
C GLU A 27 4.75 -0.47 -11.94
N VAL A 28 5.33 -0.77 -10.78
CA VAL A 28 6.77 -1.06 -10.67
C VAL A 28 7.12 -2.34 -11.43
N GLN A 29 6.27 -3.37 -11.36
CA GLN A 29 6.45 -4.60 -12.12
C GLN A 29 6.44 -4.32 -13.64
N ALA A 30 5.47 -3.55 -14.13
CA ALA A 30 5.39 -3.20 -15.55
C ALA A 30 6.63 -2.43 -16.02
N LYS A 31 7.11 -1.47 -15.24
CA LYS A 31 8.33 -0.71 -15.56
C LYS A 31 9.58 -1.60 -15.55
N THR A 32 9.63 -2.58 -14.64
CA THR A 32 10.75 -3.53 -14.54
C THR A 32 10.86 -4.41 -15.79
N LEU A 33 9.73 -4.86 -16.33
CA LEU A 33 9.71 -5.69 -17.54
C LEU A 33 10.30 -4.98 -18.77
N ASN A 34 10.20 -3.66 -18.86
CA ASN A 34 10.76 -2.88 -19.97
C ASN A 34 12.30 -2.89 -20.01
N ILE A 35 12.96 -3.17 -18.89
CA ILE A 35 14.43 -3.14 -18.78
C ILE A 35 15.03 -4.50 -18.39
N ALA A 36 14.21 -5.52 -18.16
CA ALA A 36 14.64 -6.82 -17.63
C ALA A 36 15.59 -7.60 -18.56
N GLY A 37 15.57 -7.32 -19.86
CA GLY A 37 16.45 -7.95 -20.84
C GLY A 37 17.77 -7.22 -21.11
N ASP A 38 18.01 -6.07 -20.48
CA ASP A 38 19.22 -5.28 -20.69
C ASP A 38 20.38 -5.80 -19.84
N PRO A 39 21.49 -6.29 -20.45
CA PRO A 39 22.58 -6.93 -19.73
C PRO A 39 23.51 -5.94 -19.02
N ARG A 40 23.33 -4.63 -19.22
CA ARG A 40 24.17 -3.61 -18.56
C ARG A 40 23.95 -3.62 -17.04
N ILE A 41 25.03 -3.41 -16.29
CA ILE A 41 25.02 -3.50 -14.83
C ILE A 41 24.04 -2.51 -14.18
N GLU A 42 23.87 -1.34 -14.78
CA GLU A 42 22.93 -0.31 -14.35
C GLU A 42 21.49 -0.81 -14.44
N ALA A 43 21.12 -1.41 -15.57
CA ALA A 43 19.79 -1.96 -15.77
C ALA A 43 19.52 -3.12 -14.81
N GLN A 44 20.48 -4.05 -14.66
CA GLN A 44 20.34 -5.16 -13.73
C GLN A 44 20.21 -4.70 -12.28
N THR A 45 20.92 -3.63 -11.90
CA THR A 45 20.81 -3.00 -10.58
C THR A 45 19.40 -2.44 -10.35
N VAL A 46 18.83 -1.73 -11.33
CA VAL A 46 17.46 -1.20 -11.24
C VAL A 46 16.43 -2.33 -11.14
N VAL A 47 16.59 -3.41 -11.93
CA VAL A 47 15.72 -4.59 -11.86
C VAL A 47 15.74 -5.20 -10.44
N ASN A 48 16.93 -5.36 -9.86
CA ASN A 48 17.08 -5.91 -8.51
C ASN A 48 16.44 -5.00 -7.44
N ASN A 49 16.60 -3.68 -7.57
CA ASN A 49 15.97 -2.71 -6.67
C ASN A 49 14.45 -2.77 -6.77
N ASN A 50 13.91 -2.82 -8.00
CA ASN A 50 12.47 -2.91 -8.21
C ASN A 50 11.88 -4.21 -7.65
N ALA A 51 12.59 -5.33 -7.76
CA ALA A 51 12.17 -6.59 -7.13
C ALA A 51 12.06 -6.48 -5.60
N GLN A 52 13.02 -5.79 -4.96
CA GLN A 52 12.96 -5.51 -3.52
C GLN A 52 11.80 -4.59 -3.16
N ILE A 53 11.57 -3.53 -3.93
CA ILE A 53 10.44 -2.61 -3.74
C ILE A 53 9.10 -3.36 -3.84
N ILE A 54 8.95 -4.23 -4.85
CA ILE A 54 7.75 -5.07 -5.01
C ILE A 54 7.53 -5.96 -3.79
N GLY A 55 8.60 -6.58 -3.27
CA GLY A 55 8.53 -7.39 -2.05
C GLY A 55 8.07 -6.58 -0.83
N LEU A 56 8.58 -5.35 -0.66
CA LEU A 56 8.17 -4.45 0.42
C LEU A 56 6.70 -4.02 0.28
N LEU A 57 6.25 -3.73 -0.94
CA LEU A 57 4.84 -3.38 -1.20
C LEU A 57 3.89 -4.54 -0.87
N PHE A 58 4.29 -5.78 -1.19
CA PHE A 58 3.54 -6.97 -0.76
C PHE A 58 3.46 -7.08 0.77
N GLN A 59 4.56 -6.81 1.49
CA GLN A 59 4.57 -6.86 2.96
C GLN A 59 3.67 -5.78 3.56
N ILE A 60 3.69 -4.56 3.02
CA ILE A 60 2.80 -3.47 3.43
C ILE A 60 1.34 -3.87 3.24
N GLU A 61 1.00 -4.42 2.06
CA GLU A 61 -0.35 -4.91 1.75
C GLU A 61 -0.81 -5.96 2.77
N ALA A 62 0.02 -6.98 3.02
CA ALA A 62 -0.29 -8.07 3.94
C ALA A 62 -0.48 -7.58 5.39
N LEU A 63 0.41 -6.70 5.86
CA LEU A 63 0.32 -6.11 7.20
C LEU A 63 -0.97 -5.32 7.38
N GLN A 64 -1.32 -4.48 6.40
CA GLN A 64 -2.54 -3.67 6.48
C GLN A 64 -3.81 -4.54 6.47
N ARG A 65 -3.87 -5.57 5.61
CA ARG A 65 -5.00 -6.51 5.60
C ARG A 65 -5.11 -7.28 6.91
N GLN A 66 -3.99 -7.69 7.50
CA GLN A 66 -3.96 -8.31 8.82
C GLN A 66 -4.47 -7.35 9.90
N SER A 67 -4.08 -6.07 9.86
CA SER A 67 -4.62 -5.05 10.77
C SER A 67 -6.14 -4.95 10.66
N PHE A 68 -6.71 -4.91 9.45
CA PHE A 68 -8.17 -4.93 9.28
C PHE A 68 -8.83 -6.18 9.88
N ALA A 69 -8.22 -7.35 9.69
CA ALA A 69 -8.73 -8.59 10.27
C ALA A 69 -8.75 -8.55 11.80
N VAL A 70 -7.70 -8.00 12.43
CA VAL A 70 -7.66 -7.79 13.89
C VAL A 70 -8.73 -6.80 14.34
N MET A 71 -8.86 -5.66 13.64
CA MET A 71 -9.85 -4.63 13.98
C MET A 71 -11.29 -5.11 13.84
N ALA A 72 -11.57 -5.99 12.87
CA ALA A 72 -12.89 -6.59 12.66
C ALA A 72 -13.34 -7.50 13.82
N GLN A 73 -12.42 -8.02 14.64
CA GLN A 73 -12.75 -8.79 15.84
C GLN A 73 -13.32 -7.90 16.97
N ILE A 74 -13.05 -6.60 16.93
CA ILE A 74 -13.54 -5.63 17.93
C ILE A 74 -14.98 -5.26 17.61
N ARG A 75 -15.23 -4.77 16.38
CA ARG A 75 -16.57 -4.44 15.85
C ARG A 75 -16.56 -4.18 14.33
N PRO A 76 -17.72 -4.10 13.66
CA PRO A 76 -17.82 -3.78 12.23
C PRO A 76 -17.15 -2.46 11.83
N ASP A 77 -16.84 -2.32 10.53
CA ASP A 77 -16.27 -1.08 9.99
C ASP A 77 -17.36 -0.06 9.74
N GLU A 78 -17.22 1.13 10.30
CA GLU A 78 -18.14 2.25 10.10
C GLU A 78 -17.55 3.30 9.13
N GLY A 79 -16.39 3.00 8.52
CA GLY A 79 -15.71 3.89 7.58
C GLY A 79 -14.92 5.01 8.26
N PRO A 80 -14.26 5.88 7.45
CA PRO A 80 -13.30 6.88 7.93
C PRO A 80 -13.90 7.96 8.84
N THR A 81 -15.21 8.20 8.75
CA THR A 81 -15.95 9.17 9.58
C THR A 81 -16.80 8.52 10.68
N GLY A 82 -16.78 7.18 10.76
CA GLY A 82 -17.51 6.41 11.77
C GLY A 82 -16.86 6.51 13.16
N LYS A 83 -17.46 5.84 14.14
CA LYS A 83 -16.85 5.78 15.47
C LYS A 83 -15.50 5.03 15.36
N PRO A 84 -14.41 5.48 16.02
CA PRO A 84 -13.14 4.75 15.99
C PRO A 84 -13.24 3.47 16.80
N ARG A 85 -12.66 2.37 16.30
CA ARG A 85 -12.68 1.06 16.97
C ARG A 85 -11.68 0.97 18.13
N VAL A 86 -10.59 1.74 18.07
CA VAL A 86 -9.54 1.87 19.10
C VAL A 86 -9.09 3.33 19.19
N GLY A 87 -8.55 3.72 20.33
CA GLY A 87 -8.06 5.08 20.58
C GLY A 87 -9.12 5.97 21.24
N GLU A 88 -8.87 7.28 21.26
CA GLU A 88 -9.77 8.24 21.89
C GLU A 88 -11.14 8.26 21.19
N GLY A 89 -12.22 8.12 21.97
CA GLY A 89 -13.59 8.09 21.46
C GLY A 89 -14.11 6.71 21.03
N SER A 90 -13.38 5.61 21.26
CA SER A 90 -13.82 4.24 20.96
C SER A 90 -14.87 3.68 21.90
#